data_AF-A0A2R6J7Y6-F1
#
_entry.id   AF-A0A2R6J7Y6-F1
#
_cell.length_a   1.000
_cell.length_b   1.000
_cell.length_c   1.000
_cell.angle_alpha   90.00
_cell.angle_beta   90.00
_cell.angle_gamma   90.00
#
_symmetry.space_group_name_H-M   'P 1'
#
loop_
_entity.id
_entity.type
_entity.pdbx_description
1 polymer ?
#
loop_
_entity_poly.entity_id
_entity_poly.type
_entity_poly.pdbx_seq_one_letter_code
_entity_poly.pdbx_strand_id
1 'polypeptide(L)'
;MLVTLEGIDGSGKTTVWEALQDTVDATFTREPTDSWYGEAVARSVADPDADPLAELFLYTADHAAHLSSTVRPALDAGEVVIADRYSDSRYAYQGAALDGRVKRPMEYVRGVHQPWTRPPDATIYLDL
;
A
#
# COMPACT_ATOMS: atom_id res chain seq x y z
N MET A 1 14.25 -8.72 -2.99
CA MET A 1 13.88 -7.69 -4.00
C MET A 1 12.40 -7.34 -3.80
N LEU A 2 12.01 -6.07 -3.75
CA LEU A 2 10.62 -5.64 -3.59
C LEU A 2 10.06 -5.09 -4.91
N VAL A 3 9.02 -5.72 -5.42
CA VAL A 3 8.26 -5.27 -6.60
C VAL A 3 6.84 -4.92 -6.18
N THR A 4 6.33 -3.77 -6.60
CA THR A 4 4.95 -3.34 -6.34
C THR A 4 4.13 -3.31 -7.62
N LEU A 5 2.86 -3.70 -7.51
CA LEU A 5 1.87 -3.60 -8.57
C LEU A 5 0.92 -2.45 -8.23
N GLU A 6 0.88 -1.43 -9.09
CA GLU A 6 0.16 -0.18 -8.84
C GLU A 6 -0.74 0.19 -10.04
N GLY A 7 -1.73 1.05 -9.80
CA GLY A 7 -2.76 1.41 -10.79
C GLY A 7 -4.12 1.66 -10.13
N ILE A 8 -5.06 2.22 -10.89
CA ILE A 8 -6.41 2.54 -10.40
C ILE A 8 -7.26 1.29 -10.12
N ASP A 9 -8.37 1.44 -9.40
CA ASP A 9 -9.35 0.35 -9.23
C ASP A 9 -9.87 -0.13 -10.59
N GLY A 10 -9.96 -1.46 -10.76
CA GLY A 10 -10.34 -2.06 -12.03
C GLY A 10 -9.20 -2.22 -13.04
N SER A 11 -7.97 -1.76 -12.76
CA SER A 11 -6.83 -1.86 -13.69
C SER A 11 -6.25 -3.28 -13.88
N GLY A 12 -6.85 -4.31 -13.28
CA GLY A 12 -6.40 -5.70 -13.39
C GLY A 12 -5.23 -6.12 -12.49
N LYS A 13 -4.79 -5.27 -11.54
CA LYS A 13 -3.70 -5.58 -10.59
C LYS A 13 -3.85 -6.94 -9.92
N THR A 14 -5.01 -7.19 -9.32
CA THR A 14 -5.28 -8.44 -8.59
C THR A 14 -5.23 -9.64 -9.53
N THR A 15 -5.71 -9.53 -10.78
CA THR A 15 -5.60 -10.61 -11.77
C THR A 15 -4.15 -10.91 -12.13
N VAL A 16 -3.31 -9.88 -12.33
CA VAL A 16 -1.87 -10.06 -12.58
C VAL A 16 -1.18 -10.66 -11.35
N TRP A 17 -1.53 -10.18 -10.16
CA TRP A 17 -1.00 -10.67 -8.89
C TRP A 17 -1.30 -12.15 -8.66
N GLU A 18 -2.54 -12.60 -8.89
CA GLU A 18 -2.94 -14.00 -8.83
C GLU A 18 -2.20 -14.86 -9.87
N ALA A 19 -2.10 -14.39 -11.11
CA ALA A 19 -1.37 -15.12 -12.16
C ALA A 19 0.14 -15.27 -11.86
N LEU A 20 0.74 -14.30 -11.18
CA LEU A 20 2.14 -14.35 -10.78
C LEU A 20 2.40 -15.39 -9.68
N GLN A 21 1.43 -15.65 -8.79
CA GLN A 21 1.58 -16.65 -7.72
C GLN A 21 1.82 -18.06 -8.25
N ASP A 22 1.19 -18.39 -9.37
CA ASP A 22 1.34 -19.70 -10.00
C ASP A 22 2.65 -19.86 -10.80
N THR A 23 3.41 -18.77 -10.98
CA THR A 23 4.54 -18.73 -11.93
C THR A 23 5.86 -18.29 -11.33
N VAL A 24 5.86 -17.64 -10.17
CA VAL A 24 7.06 -17.10 -9.51
C VAL A 24 7.08 -17.49 -8.04
N ASP A 25 8.22 -18.00 -7.58
CA ASP A 25 8.47 -18.22 -6.14
C ASP A 25 8.84 -16.89 -5.48
N ALA A 26 7.90 -16.33 -4.70
CA ALA A 26 8.03 -15.05 -4.03
C ALA A 26 7.10 -14.99 -2.82
N THR A 27 7.41 -14.11 -1.87
CA THR A 27 6.44 -13.69 -0.85
C THR A 27 5.45 -12.73 -1.48
N PHE A 28 4.20 -13.17 -1.62
CA PHE A 28 3.09 -12.35 -2.09
C PHE A 28 2.38 -11.67 -0.93
N THR A 29 2.13 -10.37 -1.07
CA THR A 29 1.44 -9.58 -0.06
C THR A 29 0.60 -8.48 -0.71
N ARG A 30 -0.20 -7.77 0.09
CA ARG A 30 -1.09 -6.70 -0.36
C ARG A 30 -1.33 -5.68 0.75
N GLU A 31 -1.53 -4.43 0.37
CA GLU A 31 -2.05 -3.37 1.26
C GLU A 31 -3.46 -2.92 0.81
N PRO A 32 -4.39 -2.67 1.76
CA PRO A 32 -4.28 -2.93 3.20
C PRO A 32 -4.18 -4.44 3.52
N THR A 33 -3.54 -4.78 4.64
CA THR A 33 -3.29 -6.19 5.02
C THR A 33 -4.50 -6.86 5.68
N ASP A 34 -4.43 -8.18 5.90
CA ASP A 34 -5.41 -8.92 6.72
C ASP A 34 -5.15 -8.82 8.24
N SER A 35 -4.26 -7.92 8.68
CA SER A 35 -4.03 -7.66 10.10
C SER A 35 -5.18 -6.84 10.70
N TRP A 36 -5.24 -6.73 12.02
CA TRP A 36 -6.24 -5.88 12.68
C TRP A 36 -6.14 -4.40 12.28
N TYR A 37 -4.94 -3.94 11.88
CA TYR A 37 -4.76 -2.57 11.36
C TYR A 37 -5.43 -2.43 9.99
N GLY A 38 -5.26 -3.42 9.11
CA GLY A 38 -5.90 -3.45 7.80
C GLY A 38 -7.41 -3.65 7.90
N GLU A 39 -7.91 -4.42 8.89
CA GLU A 39 -9.34 -4.45 9.21
C GLU A 39 -9.87 -3.07 9.63
N ALA A 40 -9.09 -2.30 10.41
CA ALA A 40 -9.47 -0.95 10.78
C ALA A 40 -9.53 -0.02 9.57
N VAL A 41 -8.60 -0.15 8.63
CA VAL A 41 -8.66 0.53 7.32
C VAL A 41 -9.94 0.13 6.57
N ALA A 42 -10.24 -1.16 6.46
CA ALA A 42 -11.43 -1.64 5.77
C ALA A 42 -12.73 -1.09 6.37
N ARG A 43 -12.79 -0.97 7.71
CA ARG A 43 -13.92 -0.34 8.42
C ARG A 43 -14.05 1.15 8.10
N SER A 44 -12.93 1.87 8.04
CA SER A 44 -12.91 3.30 7.66
C SER A 44 -13.41 3.50 6.23
N VAL A 45 -12.87 2.75 5.27
CA VAL A 45 -13.25 2.87 3.85
C VAL A 45 -14.73 2.54 3.62
N ALA A 46 -15.32 1.66 4.43
CA ALA A 46 -16.73 1.31 4.35
C ALA A 46 -17.67 2.35 4.98
N ASP A 47 -17.14 3.28 5.79
CA ASP A 47 -17.92 4.31 6.47
C ASP A 47 -17.86 5.64 5.68
N PRO A 48 -18.98 6.08 5.07
CA PRO A 48 -19.00 7.31 4.27
C PRO A 48 -18.77 8.59 5.11
N ASP A 49 -18.92 8.51 6.43
CA ASP A 49 -18.70 9.62 7.35
C ASP A 49 -17.30 9.60 8.00
N ALA A 50 -16.46 8.63 7.62
CA ALA A 50 -15.10 8.51 8.13
C ALA A 50 -14.27 9.77 7.82
N ASP A 51 -13.46 10.21 8.78
CA ASP A 51 -12.55 11.33 8.56
C ASP A 51 -11.33 10.90 7.73
N PRO A 52 -11.07 11.51 6.56
CA PRO A 52 -9.93 11.18 5.71
C PRO A 52 -8.55 11.29 6.35
N LEU A 53 -8.37 12.18 7.34
CA LEU A 53 -7.10 12.29 8.07
C LEU A 53 -6.93 11.13 9.05
N ALA A 54 -8.00 10.71 9.71
CA ALA A 54 -7.98 9.49 10.52
C ALA A 54 -7.71 8.26 9.64
N GLU A 55 -8.36 8.15 8.48
CA GLU A 55 -8.13 7.07 7.52
C GLU A 55 -6.67 6.98 7.06
N LEU A 56 -6.03 8.12 6.75
CA LEU A 56 -4.59 8.15 6.44
C LEU A 56 -3.76 7.51 7.56
N PHE A 57 -4.06 7.81 8.82
CA PHE A 57 -3.31 7.24 9.95
C PHE A 57 -3.57 5.74 10.14
N LEU A 58 -4.76 5.25 9.80
CA LEU A 58 -5.04 3.81 9.77
C LEU A 58 -4.20 3.10 8.69
N TYR A 59 -4.18 3.65 7.47
CA TYR A 59 -3.29 3.16 6.41
C TYR A 59 -1.81 3.22 6.81
N THR A 60 -1.44 4.25 7.57
CA THR A 60 -0.08 4.41 8.10
C THR A 60 0.27 3.34 9.11
N ALA A 61 -0.64 3.03 10.04
CA ALA A 61 -0.45 1.98 11.03
C ALA A 61 -0.36 0.59 10.37
N ASP A 62 -1.25 0.30 9.42
CA ASP A 62 -1.24 -0.94 8.64
C ASP A 62 0.08 -1.12 7.88
N HIS A 63 0.54 -0.08 7.18
CA HIS A 63 1.82 -0.13 6.47
C HIS A 63 3.02 -0.34 7.39
N ALA A 64 3.06 0.34 8.54
CA ALA A 64 4.13 0.15 9.52
C ALA A 64 4.17 -1.29 10.05
N ALA A 65 3.00 -1.86 10.36
CA ALA A 65 2.88 -3.26 10.77
C ALA A 65 3.34 -4.20 9.66
N HIS A 66 2.85 -4.01 8.43
CA HIS A 66 3.19 -4.81 7.25
C HIS A 66 4.70 -4.84 6.96
N LEU A 67 5.37 -3.69 7.08
CA LEU A 67 6.82 -3.61 6.96
C LEU A 67 7.54 -4.50 7.97
N SER A 68 7.09 -4.47 9.21
CA SER A 68 7.72 -5.20 10.32
C SER A 68 7.44 -6.70 10.29
N SER A 69 6.23 -7.11 9.90
CA SER A 69 5.78 -8.50 9.97
C SER A 69 6.11 -9.31 8.72
N THR A 70 6.19 -8.65 7.56
CA THR A 70 6.20 -9.35 6.26
C THR A 70 7.31 -8.85 5.36
N VAL A 71 7.29 -7.55 5.00
CA VAL A 71 8.18 -7.04 3.95
C VAL A 71 9.65 -7.13 4.34
N ARG A 72 10.04 -6.61 5.51
CA ARG A 72 11.45 -6.63 5.92
C ARG A 72 11.96 -8.05 6.20
N PRO A 73 11.23 -8.91 6.96
CA PRO A 73 11.66 -10.29 7.16
C PRO A 73 11.89 -11.08 5.87
N ALA A 74 10.98 -10.99 4.90
CA ALA A 74 11.13 -11.69 3.62
C ALA A 74 12.34 -11.17 2.82
N LEU A 75 12.54 -9.85 2.78
CA LEU A 75 13.71 -9.26 2.12
C LEU A 75 15.03 -9.65 2.80
N ASP A 76 15.05 -9.69 4.13
CA ASP A 76 16.23 -10.10 4.92
C ASP A 76 16.56 -11.59 4.72
N ALA A 77 15.55 -12.42 4.45
CA ALA A 77 15.71 -13.82 4.05
C ALA A 77 16.19 -14.00 2.58
N GLY A 78 16.34 -12.90 1.83
CA GLY A 78 16.78 -12.92 0.43
C GLY A 78 15.65 -13.19 -0.57
N GLU A 79 14.39 -13.17 -0.13
CA GLU A 79 13.24 -13.46 -0.98
C GLU A 79 12.89 -12.30 -1.92
N VAL A 80 12.18 -12.64 -2.99
CA VAL A 80 11.43 -11.67 -3.78
C VAL A 80 10.10 -11.41 -3.07
N VAL A 81 9.72 -10.14 -2.94
CA VAL A 81 8.42 -9.71 -2.40
C VAL A 81 7.65 -9.03 -3.51
N ILE A 82 6.43 -9.50 -3.77
CA ILE A 82 5.51 -8.91 -4.75
C ILE A 82 4.28 -8.40 -4.00
N ALA A 83 4.08 -7.08 -4.01
CA ALA A 83 2.99 -6.41 -3.30
C ALA A 83 1.92 -5.88 -4.27
N ASP A 84 0.66 -6.30 -4.13
CA ASP A 84 -0.50 -5.63 -4.73
C ASP A 84 -0.82 -4.37 -3.91
N ARG A 85 -0.57 -3.19 -4.48
CA ARG A 85 -0.58 -1.87 -3.82
C ARG A 85 0.46 -1.70 -2.72
N TYR A 86 0.96 -0.47 -2.63
CA TYR A 86 1.94 -0.07 -1.64
C TYR A 86 1.89 1.45 -1.41
N SER A 87 3.04 2.12 -1.42
CA SER A 87 3.14 3.54 -1.16
C SER A 87 2.49 4.42 -2.23
N ASP A 88 2.53 4.04 -3.51
CA ASP A 88 2.06 4.92 -4.58
C ASP A 88 0.53 5.00 -4.60
N SER A 89 -0.16 3.88 -4.36
CA SER A 89 -1.61 3.89 -4.08
C SER A 89 -1.93 4.87 -2.95
N ARG A 90 -1.23 4.80 -1.81
CA ARG A 90 -1.51 5.70 -0.68
C ARG A 90 -1.25 7.17 -1.02
N TYR A 91 -0.20 7.47 -1.77
CA TYR A 91 0.10 8.83 -2.20
C TYR A 91 -0.99 9.41 -3.12
N ALA A 92 -1.50 8.61 -4.05
CA ALA A 92 -2.55 9.01 -4.96
C ALA A 92 -3.90 9.19 -4.25
N TYR A 93 -4.37 8.16 -3.54
CA TYR A 93 -5.71 8.14 -2.96
C TYR A 93 -5.82 9.07 -1.75
N GLN A 94 -4.95 8.93 -0.74
CA GLN A 94 -5.02 9.81 0.44
C GLN A 94 -4.55 11.23 0.14
N GLY A 95 -3.64 11.40 -0.82
CA GLY A 95 -3.28 12.73 -1.32
C GLY A 95 -4.49 13.49 -1.91
N ALA A 96 -5.34 12.79 -2.66
CA ALA A 96 -6.58 13.36 -3.19
C ALA A 96 -7.65 13.56 -2.09
N ALA A 97 -7.84 12.57 -1.20
CA ALA A 97 -8.85 12.62 -0.14
C ALA A 97 -8.63 13.75 0.88
N LEU A 98 -7.39 14.23 1.00
CA LEU A 98 -7.00 15.32 1.90
C LEU A 98 -7.02 16.71 1.25
N ASP A 99 -7.46 16.83 0.00
CA ASP A 99 -7.59 18.14 -0.66
C ASP A 99 -8.52 19.09 0.13
N GLY A 100 -8.11 20.35 0.24
CA GLY A 100 -8.79 21.36 1.07
C GLY A 100 -8.70 21.15 2.59
N ARG A 101 -8.24 19.98 3.08
CA ARG A 101 -8.10 19.67 4.53
C ARG A 101 -6.68 19.91 5.03
N VAL A 102 -5.68 19.55 4.22
CA VAL A 102 -4.26 19.73 4.55
C VAL A 102 -3.58 20.56 3.46
N LYS A 103 -2.69 21.49 3.85
CA LYS A 103 -1.90 22.24 2.87
C LYS A 103 -0.93 21.31 2.16
N ARG A 104 -0.97 21.30 0.82
CA ARG A 104 -0.10 20.46 -0.03
C ARG A 104 -0.23 18.97 0.34
N PRO A 105 -1.43 18.38 0.18
CA PRO A 105 -1.74 17.07 0.76
C PRO A 105 -0.82 15.95 0.26
N MET A 106 -0.47 15.93 -1.03
CA MET A 106 0.48 14.96 -1.57
C MET A 106 1.87 15.05 -0.94
N GLU A 107 2.38 16.26 -0.68
CA GLU A 107 3.66 16.47 0.00
C GLU A 107 3.59 16.01 1.47
N TYR A 108 2.46 16.29 2.12
CA TYR A 108 2.21 15.85 3.49
C TYR A 108 2.22 14.32 3.60
N VAL A 109 1.42 13.61 2.78
CA VAL A 109 1.35 12.15 2.80
C VAL A 109 2.71 11.53 2.50
N ARG A 110 3.43 12.03 1.48
CA ARG A 110 4.79 11.57 1.18
C ARG A 110 5.76 11.83 2.35
N GLY A 111 5.68 12.99 2.99
CA GLY A 111 6.52 13.35 4.13
C GLY A 111 6.27 12.47 5.35
N VAL A 112 5.04 12.00 5.55
CA VAL A 112 4.70 11.05 6.63
C VAL A 112 5.34 9.69 6.38
N HIS A 113 5.36 9.18 5.15
CA HIS A 113 5.77 7.80 4.85
C HIS A 113 7.25 7.64 4.43
N GLN A 114 7.76 8.54 3.59
CA GLN A 114 9.08 8.42 2.96
C GLN A 114 10.26 8.23 3.92
N PRO A 115 10.26 8.76 5.16
CA PRO A 115 11.37 8.55 6.09
C PRO A 115 11.58 7.10 6.57
N TRP A 116 10.58 6.22 6.44
CA TRP A 116 10.63 4.86 7.03
C TRP A 116 10.05 3.76 6.13
N THR A 117 9.28 4.11 5.10
CA THR A 117 8.86 3.18 4.05
C THR A 117 10.09 2.61 3.34
N ARG A 118 10.15 1.28 3.18
CA ARG A 118 11.13 0.63 2.30
C ARG A 118 10.74 0.96 0.85
N PRO A 119 11.56 1.71 0.08
CA PRO A 119 11.20 1.98 -1.32
C PRO A 119 11.12 0.68 -2.11
N PRO A 120 10.22 0.53 -3.09
CA PRO A 120 10.27 -0.59 -4.01
C PRO A 120 11.55 -0.55 -4.86
N ASP A 121 12.06 -1.71 -5.25
CA ASP A 121 13.14 -1.82 -6.24
C ASP A 121 12.59 -1.62 -7.66
N ALA A 122 11.33 -2.00 -7.89
CA ALA A 122 10.58 -1.69 -9.11
C ALA A 122 9.07 -1.56 -8.81
N THR A 123 8.41 -0.71 -9.59
CA THR A 123 6.95 -0.56 -9.57
C THR A 123 6.42 -0.80 -10.97
N ILE A 124 5.50 -1.75 -11.10
CA ILE A 124 4.76 -2.01 -12.34
C ILE A 124 3.44 -1.26 -12.23
N TYR A 125 3.32 -0.19 -13.01
CA TYR A 125 2.11 0.61 -13.09
C TYR A 125 1.23 0.11 -14.23
N LEU A 126 0.02 -0.35 -13.89
CA LEU A 126 -0.98 -0.82 -14.85
C LEU A 126 -1.86 0.37 -15.25
N ASP A 127 -1.61 0.87 -16.46
CA ASP A 127 -2.34 1.97 -17.11
C ASP A 127 -3.28 1.39 -18.18
N LEU A 128 -4.59 1.43 -17.93
CA LEU A 128 -5.63 0.88 -18.81
C LEU A 128 -6.70 1.92 -19.10
#